data_AF-A0A448MTC1-F1
#
_entry.id   AF-A0A448MTC1-F1
#
_cell.length_a   1.000
_cell.length_b   1.000
_cell.length_c   1.000
_cell.angle_alpha   90.00
_cell.angle_beta   90.00
_cell.angle_gamma   90.00
#
_symmetry.space_group_name_H-M   'P 1'
#
loop_
_entity.id
_entity.type
_entity.pdbx_description
1 polymer ?
#
loop_
_entity_poly.entity_id
_entity_poly.type
_entity_poly.pdbx_seq_one_letter_code
_entity_poly.pdbx_strand_id
1 'polypeptide(L)'
;MHGSGKEEIEFQYMNDRGDVVIRKHPFEGILNNMARRYKETESMSVREELAKNISNRPCADCDGSRLRPEARNVYIGPTNLPMISEKALVKPSNFLPHFH
;
A
#
# COMPACT_ATOMS: atom_id res chain seq x y z
N MET A 1 -12.14 2.62 17.17
CA MET A 1 -11.18 2.54 16.04
C MET A 1 -10.94 3.90 15.39
N HIS A 2 -11.94 4.79 15.35
CA HIS A 2 -11.80 6.20 14.97
C HIS A 2 -11.36 7.05 16.18
N GLY A 3 -10.64 8.14 15.92
CA GLY A 3 -10.06 9.04 16.92
C GLY A 3 -11.07 9.87 17.73
N SER A 4 -10.60 10.68 18.68
CA SER A 4 -11.43 11.55 19.55
C SER A 4 -11.97 12.81 18.85
N GLY A 5 -11.69 12.98 17.54
CA GLY A 5 -12.14 14.14 16.78
C GLY A 5 -11.44 15.41 17.24
N LYS A 6 -12.17 16.28 17.96
CA LYS A 6 -11.66 17.55 18.51
C LYS A 6 -11.40 17.52 20.01
N GLU A 7 -11.78 16.43 20.69
CA GLU A 7 -11.61 16.32 22.13
C GLU A 7 -10.14 16.06 22.47
N GLU A 8 -9.55 16.94 23.27
CA GLU A 8 -8.16 16.83 23.71
C GLU A 8 -8.03 15.79 24.82
N ILE A 9 -7.16 14.81 24.59
CA ILE A 9 -6.85 13.77 25.57
C ILE A 9 -5.41 13.98 26.04
N GLU A 10 -5.18 13.81 27.34
CA GLU A 10 -3.85 13.89 27.93
C GLU A 10 -3.10 12.57 27.72
N PHE A 11 -1.94 12.65 27.09
CA PHE A 11 -1.03 11.53 26.85
C PHE A 11 0.28 11.74 27.60
N GLN A 12 0.72 10.69 28.28
CA GLN A 12 2.01 10.64 28.95
C GLN A 12 2.99 9.84 28.07
N TYR A 13 4.06 10.50 27.65
CA TYR A 13 5.14 9.90 26.88
C TYR A 13 6.35 9.70 27.79
N MET A 14 6.95 8.52 27.73
CA MET A 14 8.22 8.25 28.41
C MET A 14 9.33 8.22 27.37
N ASN A 15 10.36 9.02 27.59
CA ASN A 15 11.53 9.08 26.73
C ASN A 15 12.50 7.96 27.14
N ASP A 16 13.45 7.59 26.27
CA ASP A 16 14.46 6.56 26.58
C ASP A 16 15.34 6.88 27.81
N ARG A 17 15.36 8.15 28.24
CA ARG A 17 16.05 8.64 29.44
C ARG A 17 15.22 8.59 30.73
N GLY A 18 13.96 8.15 30.65
CA GLY A 18 13.04 8.06 31.79
C GLY A 18 12.24 9.34 32.08
N ASP A 19 12.50 10.43 31.35
CA ASP A 19 11.70 11.65 31.48
C ASP A 19 10.27 11.43 30.99
N VAL A 20 9.29 11.89 31.78
CA VAL A 20 7.87 11.84 31.42
C VAL A 20 7.45 13.19 30.84
N VAL A 21 6.97 13.18 29.60
CA VAL A 21 6.42 14.35 28.92
C VAL A 21 4.91 14.19 28.80
N ILE A 22 4.17 15.11 29.41
CA ILE A 22 2.71 15.16 29.32
C ILE A 22 2.34 16.07 28.14
N ARG A 23 1.54 15.58 27.20
CA ARG A 23 1.00 16.38 26.09
C ARG A 23 -0.50 16.19 25.97
N LYS A 24 -1.21 17.29 25.70
CA LYS A 24 -2.65 17.26 25.38
C LYS A 24 -2.81 17.45 23.89
N HIS A 25 -3.46 16.51 23.23
CA HIS A 25 -3.86 16.66 21.84
C HIS A 25 -5.02 15.71 21.51
N PRO A 26 -5.76 15.97 20.42
CA PRO A 26 -6.74 15.04 19.93
C PRO A 26 -6.11 13.69 19.59
N PHE A 27 -6.80 12.61 19.93
CA PHE A 27 -6.39 11.27 19.53
C PHE A 27 -6.80 11.04 18.08
N GLU A 28 -5.84 10.84 17.17
CA GLU A 28 -6.11 10.68 15.73
C GLU A 28 -6.78 9.33 15.37
N GLY A 29 -6.76 8.37 16.29
CA GLY A 29 -7.21 6.99 16.08
C GLY A 29 -6.07 6.06 15.68
N ILE A 30 -6.19 4.79 16.04
CA ILE A 30 -5.12 3.78 15.90
C ILE A 30 -4.71 3.59 14.43
N LEU A 31 -5.69 3.49 13.52
CA LEU A 31 -5.44 3.29 12.09
C LEU A 31 -4.70 4.45 11.44
N ASN A 32 -5.14 5.69 11.73
CA ASN A 32 -4.51 6.90 11.19
C ASN A 32 -3.09 7.05 11.73
N ASN A 33 -2.88 6.78 13.02
CA ASN A 33 -1.55 6.76 13.63
C ASN A 33 -0.64 5.73 12.97
N MET A 34 -1.10 4.49 12.79
CA MET A 34 -0.31 3.43 12.16
C MET A 34 0.02 3.76 10.70
N ALA A 35 -0.94 4.25 9.92
CA ALA A 35 -0.73 4.63 8.52
C ALA A 35 0.28 5.78 8.37
N ARG A 36 0.19 6.80 9.23
CA ARG A 36 1.15 7.91 9.26
C ARG A 36 2.54 7.44 9.67
N ARG A 37 2.65 6.67 10.77
CA ARG A 37 3.94 6.12 11.23
C ARG A 37 4.59 5.22 10.17
N TYR A 38 3.82 4.43 9.43
CA TYR A 38 4.36 3.62 8.33
C TYR A 38 4.96 4.49 7.19
N LYS A 39 4.36 5.67 6.93
CA LYS A 39 4.84 6.58 5.89
C LYS A 39 6.05 7.40 6.32
N GLU A 40 6.08 7.84 7.58
CA GLU A 40 7.09 8.78 8.11
C GLU A 40 8.28 8.10 8.79
N THR A 41 8.18 6.83 9.18
CA THR A 41 9.26 6.12 9.86
C THR A 41 10.43 5.81 8.93
N GLU A 42 11.63 6.22 9.33
CA GLU A 42 12.90 5.86 8.66
C GLU A 42 13.47 4.50 9.13
N SER A 43 12.96 3.96 10.24
CA SER A 43 13.37 2.63 10.73
C SER A 43 12.71 1.49 9.94
N MET A 44 13.54 0.66 9.33
CA MET A 44 13.10 -0.51 8.56
C MET A 44 12.36 -1.55 9.42
N SER A 45 12.79 -1.77 10.66
CA SER A 45 12.17 -2.77 11.55
C SER A 45 10.74 -2.41 11.93
N VAL A 46 10.50 -1.13 12.25
CA VAL A 46 9.16 -0.61 12.55
C VAL A 46 8.27 -0.65 11.30
N ARG A 47 8.83 -0.36 10.12
CA ARG A 47 8.09 -0.46 8.86
C ARG A 47 7.64 -1.89 8.57
N GLU A 48 8.50 -2.88 8.80
CA GLU A 48 8.16 -4.30 8.60
C GLU A 48 7.10 -4.79 9.58
N GLU A 49 7.16 -4.38 10.85
CA GLU A 49 6.15 -4.75 11.85
C GLU A 49 4.77 -4.16 11.52
N LEU A 50 4.73 -2.90 11.08
CA LEU A 50 3.50 -2.25 10.62
C LEU A 50 2.98 -2.87 9.31
N ALA A 51 3.87 -3.27 8.39
CA ALA A 51 3.50 -3.91 7.13
C ALA A 51 2.71 -5.22 7.32
N LYS A 52 2.94 -5.96 8.41
CA LYS A 52 2.18 -7.20 8.74
C LYS A 52 0.67 -6.95 8.88
N ASN A 53 0.27 -5.73 9.22
CA ASN A 53 -1.13 -5.35 9.40
C ASN A 53 -1.75 -4.76 8.12
N ILE A 54 -0.98 -4.67 7.02
CA ILE A 54 -1.44 -4.14 5.73
C ILE A 54 -1.70 -5.32 4.79
N SER A 55 -2.93 -5.44 4.28
CA SER A 55 -3.22 -6.38 3.20
C SER A 55 -2.98 -5.72 1.84
N ASN A 56 -2.30 -6.43 0.94
CA ASN A 56 -2.15 -5.99 -0.44
C ASN A 56 -3.51 -6.11 -1.14
N ARG A 57 -4.06 -4.98 -1.58
CA ARG A 57 -5.23 -4.91 -2.46
C ARG A 57 -4.77 -4.52 -3.87
N PRO A 58 -5.44 -5.00 -4.94
CA PRO A 58 -5.17 -4.50 -6.27
C PRO A 58 -5.34 -2.98 -6.30
N CYS A 59 -4.40 -2.30 -6.96
CA CYS A 59 -4.44 -0.85 -7.10
C CYS A 59 -5.70 -0.46 -7.87
N ALA A 60 -6.51 0.44 -7.32
CA ALA A 60 -7.79 0.85 -7.92
C ALA A 60 -7.64 1.47 -9.32
N ASP A 61 -6.53 2.16 -9.58
CA ASP A 61 -6.32 2.86 -10.85
C ASP A 61 -5.95 1.90 -12.00
N CYS A 62 -5.11 0.91 -11.72
CA CYS A 62 -4.59 -0.03 -12.71
C CYS A 62 -5.21 -1.44 -12.61
N ASP A 63 -6.10 -1.66 -11.66
CA ASP A 63 -6.69 -2.96 -11.32
C ASP A 63 -5.64 -4.07 -11.10
N GLY A 64 -4.47 -3.70 -10.56
CA GLY A 64 -3.36 -4.63 -10.35
C GLY A 64 -2.51 -4.93 -11.58
N SER A 65 -2.86 -4.45 -12.78
CA SER A 65 -2.04 -4.63 -14.00
C SER A 65 -0.69 -3.91 -13.95
N ARG A 66 -0.56 -2.87 -13.12
CA ARG A 66 0.63 -2.00 -12.98
C ARG A 66 1.01 -1.28 -14.28
N LEU A 67 0.09 -1.22 -15.25
CA LEU A 67 0.25 -0.55 -16.54
C LEU A 67 -0.48 0.79 -16.55
N ARG A 68 0.06 1.74 -17.33
CA ARG A 68 -0.64 3.00 -17.63
C ARG A 68 -1.91 2.73 -18.46
N PRO A 69 -2.93 3.61 -18.41
CA PRO A 69 -4.18 3.44 -19.17
C PRO A 69 -3.95 3.19 -20.66
N GLU A 70 -2.99 3.86 -21.28
CA GLU A 70 -2.68 3.72 -22.70
C GLU A 70 -2.13 2.33 -23.02
N ALA A 71 -1.23 1.81 -22.17
CA ALA A 71 -0.67 0.48 -22.32
C ALA A 71 -1.73 -0.62 -22.13
N ARG A 72 -2.76 -0.40 -21.29
CA ARG A 72 -3.86 -1.36 -21.13
C ARG A 72 -4.73 -1.52 -22.37
N ASN A 73 -4.68 -0.54 -23.28
CA ASN A 73 -5.41 -0.54 -24.55
C ASN A 73 -4.54 -0.95 -25.75
N VAL A 74 -3.36 -1.52 -25.52
CA VAL A 74 -2.54 -2.12 -26.57
C VAL A 74 -2.91 -3.59 -26.71
N TYR A 75 -3.18 -4.02 -27.94
CA TYR A 75 -3.65 -5.35 -28.28
C TYR A 75 -2.67 -6.09 -29.20
N ILE A 76 -2.52 -7.40 -28.96
CA ILE A 76 -1.89 -8.34 -29.89
C ILE A 76 -2.97 -9.35 -30.27
N GLY A 77 -3.49 -9.23 -31.49
CA GLY A 77 -4.71 -9.93 -31.89
C GLY A 77 -5.89 -9.55 -30.97
N PRO A 78 -6.66 -10.53 -30.43
CA PRO A 78 -7.81 -10.26 -29.55
C PRO A 78 -7.43 -10.05 -28.07
N THR A 79 -6.15 -10.13 -27.71
CA THR A 79 -5.71 -10.09 -26.30
C THR A 79 -4.98 -8.78 -26.00
N ASN A 80 -5.33 -8.10 -24.90
CA ASN A 80 -4.63 -6.90 -24.45
C ASN A 80 -3.40 -7.23 -23.57
N LEU A 81 -2.52 -6.25 -23.38
CA LEU A 81 -1.29 -6.42 -22.61
C LEU A 81 -1.49 -6.98 -21.18
N PRO A 82 -2.44 -6.50 -20.35
CA PRO A 82 -2.69 -7.08 -19.02
C PRO A 82 -2.93 -8.59 -19.05
N MET A 83 -3.78 -9.06 -19.96
CA MET A 83 -4.09 -10.48 -20.10
C MET A 83 -2.89 -11.32 -20.55
N ILE A 84 -1.91 -10.73 -21.24
CA ILE A 84 -0.66 -11.41 -21.60
C ILE A 84 0.22 -11.55 -20.37
N SER A 85 0.37 -10.48 -19.58
CA SER A 85 1.20 -10.47 -18.36
C SER A 85 0.69 -11.41 -17.26
N GLU A 86 -0.61 -11.70 -17.22
CA GLU A 86 -1.22 -12.60 -16.24
C GLU A 86 -1.21 -14.08 -16.66
N LYS A 87 -0.92 -14.39 -17.93
CA LYS A 87 -0.86 -15.78 -18.39
C LYS A 87 0.37 -16.48 -17.81
N ALA A 88 0.16 -17.69 -17.30
CA ALA A 88 1.24 -18.54 -16.83
C ALA A 88 2.23 -18.86 -17.96
N LEU A 89 3.53 -18.69 -17.69
CA LEU A 89 4.64 -18.90 -18.62
C LEU A 89 4.79 -20.35 -19.14
N VAL A 90 4.02 -21.30 -18.59
CA VAL A 90 4.23 -22.75 -18.77
C VAL A 90 3.38 -23.37 -19.88
N LYS A 91 2.53 -22.61 -20.58
CA LYS A 91 1.94 -23.10 -21.84
C LYS A 91 2.78 -22.59 -23.02
N PRO A 92 3.31 -23.46 -23.90
CA PRO A 92 3.86 -23.02 -25.16
C PRO A 92 2.71 -22.41 -25.97
N SER A 93 2.60 -21.08 -25.91
CA SER A 93 1.55 -20.33 -26.56
C SER A 93 1.97 -20.09 -28.01
N ASN A 94 1.30 -20.80 -28.94
CA ASN A 94 1.20 -20.49 -30.37
C ASN A 94 0.49 -19.12 -30.60
N PHE A 95 0.79 -18.09 -29.79
CA PHE A 95 0.05 -16.84 -29.72
C PHE A 95 0.72 -15.69 -30.47
N LEU A 96 1.98 -15.84 -30.90
CA LEU A 96 2.59 -14.87 -31.80
C LEU A 96 2.11 -15.20 -33.22
N PRO A 97 1.22 -14.38 -33.84
CA PRO A 97 1.06 -14.46 -35.27
C PRO A 97 2.43 -14.14 -35.89
N HIS A 98 2.80 -14.90 -36.93
CA HIS A 98 3.99 -14.64 -37.72
C HIS A 98 4.07 -13.14 -38.04
N PHE A 99 5.05 -12.45 -37.43
CA PHE A 99 5.44 -11.12 -37.86
C PHE A 99 6.18 -11.30 -39.19
N HIS A 100 5.59 -10.80 -40.27
CA HIS A 100 6.24 -10.63 -41.57
C HIS A 100 6.83 -9.24 -41.68
#